data_AF-A0A3E0W260-F1
#
_entry.id   AF-A0A3E0W260-F1
#
_cell.length_a   1.000
_cell.length_b   1.000
_cell.length_c   1.000
_cell.angle_alpha   90.00
_cell.angle_beta   90.00
_cell.angle_gamma   90.00
#
_symmetry.space_group_name_H-M   'P 1'
#
loop_
_entity.id
_entity.type
_entity.pdbx_description
1 polymer ?
#
loop_
_entity_poly.entity_id
_entity_poly.type
_entity_poly.pdbx_seq_one_letter_code
_entity_poly.pdbx_strand_id
1 'polypeptide(L)'
;MRHERTDLRRGRVPLPSSLSSSTTSASTLCCRKWSSERRGRRKGDAGGSPPKGRVSSRSSQATPVQGDTMELTSYLRIVRNHWIGIVLLIAVGAGAGAGWAIIQPRVYTADASGIITTGVSTDLGSALVGDNYAKSRVKSYLNVAKSRAVATYAIDKLGLTTSPESLISSITVTNPRDTAVLQISAQGPTPAKARDLAETWVDGMIEQVKALENSGVAAEPSTTAPAPTTSGPSIVTLQTLDSAVLPTSPTSPDTRLAILLGLLGGFALGIAYALTRNTLDRRIRSVTAVEKEFGLPVVGTVPFDRNFTDTNRLVSQMNVSDYTAKRTDDDAVSEAMRELRTNLQFMDVDNPPRIIVVTSSLAGDGKSTITANLATTIAASGQRVVVVDGDLRRPTVAKSFDLLPGVGLTDVLVGRAEIEDVLQPWGESGNLFVMGAGVIPPNPSELLGSKAMRTLLNELARDAMVLIDAPPLIPVTDAAILTARTDGALIVASVGKTSIDALRKSLQNIEKVNGRTLGVILNRVPRKGSANGYYGYQYKGDYYSSNATGEDRAPHVIPEYADAVRSKSRRGAPLERRQGDDESTARPAGPAVSESDSPRAARSELTEHNTAP
;
A
#
# COMPACT_ATOMS: atom_id res chain seq x y z
N MET A 1 24.16 66.94 28.68
CA MET A 1 24.90 68.11 28.14
C MET A 1 24.15 68.64 26.91
N ARG A 2 24.44 69.88 26.50
CA ARG A 2 24.09 70.63 25.26
C ARG A 2 23.46 69.82 24.10
N HIS A 3 22.28 70.20 23.57
CA HIS A 3 22.03 71.11 22.40
C HIS A 3 22.35 70.45 21.03
N GLU A 4 21.65 70.68 19.90
CA GLU A 4 20.45 71.49 19.56
C GLU A 4 19.92 71.15 18.14
N ARG A 5 18.61 71.37 17.86
CA ARG A 5 17.99 71.77 16.55
C ARG A 5 18.15 70.84 15.30
N THR A 6 17.38 70.89 14.20
CA THR A 6 16.05 71.51 13.86
C THR A 6 15.38 70.83 12.65
N ASP A 7 14.07 70.55 12.76
CA ASP A 7 12.96 70.86 11.82
C ASP A 7 12.92 70.59 10.28
N LEU A 8 11.84 69.87 9.87
CA LEU A 8 10.84 70.19 8.79
C LEU A 8 11.32 70.19 7.29
N ARG A 9 10.49 70.08 6.22
CA ARG A 9 9.04 69.86 5.87
C ARG A 9 8.97 69.43 4.36
N ARG A 10 7.97 68.78 3.72
CA ARG A 10 6.54 68.43 3.98
C ARG A 10 6.35 66.88 3.87
N GLY A 11 5.38 66.16 3.24
CA GLY A 11 4.19 66.37 2.36
C GLY A 11 4.40 65.86 0.92
N ARG A 12 3.51 65.13 0.21
CA ARG A 12 2.07 64.75 0.40
C ARG A 12 1.72 63.32 -0.12
N VAL A 13 0.47 62.91 0.11
CA VAL A 13 -0.24 61.61 -0.11
C VAL A 13 -1.65 61.94 -0.72
N PRO A 14 -2.52 61.09 -1.34
CA PRO A 14 -2.50 59.65 -1.76
C PRO A 14 -2.90 59.34 -3.25
N LEU A 15 -3.01 58.02 -3.55
CA LEU A 15 -4.01 57.18 -4.33
C LEU A 15 -5.34 57.84 -4.87
N PRO A 16 -6.25 57.18 -5.66
CA PRO A 16 -6.38 55.74 -6.03
C PRO A 16 -6.93 55.34 -7.46
N SER A 17 -6.95 54.01 -7.71
CA SER A 17 -8.01 53.17 -8.37
C SER A 17 -8.55 53.32 -9.84
N SER A 18 -8.42 52.19 -10.57
CA SER A 18 -9.50 51.39 -11.23
C SER A 18 -9.98 51.62 -12.69
N LEU A 19 -10.40 50.50 -13.32
CA LEU A 19 -11.30 50.34 -14.52
C LEU A 19 -10.75 50.85 -15.89
N SER A 20 -11.15 50.34 -17.07
CA SER A 20 -11.79 49.07 -17.49
C SER A 20 -11.69 48.86 -19.03
N SER A 21 -12.17 47.71 -19.51
CA SER A 21 -12.88 47.51 -20.81
C SER A 21 -12.23 47.86 -22.17
N SER A 22 -12.02 46.81 -23.00
CA SER A 22 -12.23 46.75 -24.48
C SER A 22 -11.37 47.66 -25.42
N THR A 23 -11.21 47.45 -26.75
CA THR A 23 -11.96 46.67 -27.76
C THR A 23 -11.13 46.43 -29.05
N THR A 24 -11.54 45.47 -29.90
CA THR A 24 -11.44 45.47 -31.40
C THR A 24 -10.09 45.16 -32.13
N SER A 25 -10.25 44.63 -33.36
CA SER A 25 -9.29 44.43 -34.47
C SER A 25 -8.31 43.25 -34.36
N ALA A 26 -8.27 42.23 -35.24
CA ALA A 26 -8.80 41.97 -36.60
C ALA A 26 -8.00 42.54 -37.80
N SER A 27 -7.06 41.74 -38.32
CA SER A 27 -6.54 41.66 -39.71
C SER A 27 -5.46 40.55 -39.73
N THR A 28 -5.35 39.58 -40.65
CA THR A 28 -5.77 39.35 -42.05
C THR A 28 -4.72 39.75 -43.09
N LEU A 29 -3.99 38.74 -43.61
CA LEU A 29 -3.03 38.77 -44.74
C LEU A 29 -1.77 39.66 -44.51
N CYS A 30 -0.61 39.39 -45.11
CA CYS A 30 -0.38 39.06 -46.52
C CYS A 30 0.86 38.19 -46.79
N CYS A 31 0.97 37.72 -48.03
CA CYS A 31 2.00 36.83 -48.57
C CYS A 31 3.42 37.42 -48.61
N ARG A 32 4.41 36.53 -48.73
CA ARG A 32 5.44 36.67 -49.78
C ARG A 32 5.93 35.32 -50.29
N LYS A 33 5.79 35.11 -51.61
CA LYS A 33 6.53 34.07 -52.35
C LYS A 33 7.99 34.51 -52.48
N TRP A 34 8.90 33.54 -52.58
CA TRP A 34 10.06 33.71 -53.44
C TRP A 34 10.33 32.43 -54.24
N SER A 35 10.77 32.60 -55.47
CA SER A 35 11.08 31.52 -56.41
C SER A 35 12.14 32.02 -57.38
N SER A 36 13.08 31.16 -57.75
CA SER A 36 13.85 31.35 -58.97
C SER A 36 14.08 30.00 -59.64
N GLU A 37 14.16 30.04 -60.97
CA GLU A 37 14.11 28.90 -61.86
C GLU A 37 15.47 28.78 -62.58
N ARG A 38 15.90 27.55 -62.92
CA ARG A 38 16.88 27.33 -64.00
C ARG A 38 16.61 25.98 -64.68
N ARG A 39 16.85 25.94 -65.99
CA ARG A 39 16.47 24.85 -66.91
C ARG A 39 17.71 24.13 -67.45
N GLY A 40 17.58 22.85 -67.77
CA GLY A 40 18.57 22.08 -68.54
C GLY A 40 17.96 20.87 -69.24
N ARG A 41 18.25 20.68 -70.53
CA ARG A 41 17.96 19.45 -71.31
C ARG A 41 19.22 18.52 -71.24
N ARG A 42 19.28 17.27 -71.73
CA ARG A 42 18.56 16.58 -72.82
C ARG A 42 18.82 15.05 -72.79
N LYS A 43 17.85 14.23 -73.25
CA LYS A 43 17.91 12.86 -73.85
C LYS A 43 18.92 11.76 -73.36
N GLY A 44 18.36 10.57 -73.08
CA GLY A 44 18.87 9.22 -73.47
C GLY A 44 19.94 8.60 -72.56
N ASP A 45 19.90 7.34 -72.12
CA ASP A 45 19.47 6.12 -72.84
C ASP A 45 18.87 5.02 -71.90
N ALA A 46 18.80 3.76 -72.35
CA ALA A 46 18.11 2.64 -71.68
C ALA A 46 18.87 2.00 -70.48
N GLY A 47 18.12 1.41 -69.54
CA GLY A 47 18.65 0.61 -68.43
C GLY A 47 17.53 -0.03 -67.57
N GLY A 48 17.68 -1.30 -67.20
CA GLY A 48 16.60 -2.13 -66.63
C GLY A 48 16.01 -1.67 -65.28
N SER A 49 14.70 -1.86 -65.12
CA SER A 49 13.98 -1.67 -63.85
C SER A 49 14.13 -2.89 -62.93
N PRO A 50 14.66 -2.75 -61.70
CA PRO A 50 14.49 -3.77 -60.66
C PRO A 50 13.05 -3.73 -60.11
N PRO A 51 12.51 -4.86 -59.61
CA PRO A 51 11.14 -4.91 -59.10
C PRO A 51 10.98 -4.08 -57.81
N LYS A 52 10.00 -3.18 -57.78
CA LYS A 52 9.64 -2.46 -56.56
C LYS A 52 9.00 -3.40 -55.55
N GLY A 53 9.77 -3.84 -54.56
CA GLY A 53 9.27 -4.56 -53.39
C GLY A 53 8.14 -3.76 -52.74
N ARG A 54 6.92 -4.31 -52.75
CA ARG A 54 5.72 -3.63 -52.23
C ARG A 54 5.73 -3.66 -50.70
N VAL A 55 6.41 -2.69 -50.10
CA VAL A 55 6.37 -2.46 -48.64
C VAL A 55 4.92 -2.23 -48.22
N SER A 56 4.30 -3.26 -47.65
CA SER A 56 2.95 -3.14 -47.10
C SER A 56 3.04 -2.35 -45.79
N SER A 57 2.70 -1.07 -45.85
CA SER A 57 2.46 -0.24 -44.67
C SER A 57 1.26 -0.81 -43.91
N ARG A 58 1.49 -1.78 -43.03
CA ARG A 58 0.52 -2.16 -42.00
C ARG A 58 0.36 -0.94 -41.10
N SER A 59 -0.72 -0.20 -41.30
CA SER A 59 -1.17 0.78 -40.33
C SER A 59 -1.38 0.05 -39.01
N SER A 60 -0.57 0.39 -38.01
CA SER A 60 -0.80 -0.09 -36.65
C SER A 60 -2.13 0.47 -36.19
N GLN A 61 -3.16 -0.38 -36.18
CA GLN A 61 -4.44 -0.02 -35.61
C GLN A 61 -4.22 0.12 -34.11
N ALA A 62 -4.16 1.35 -33.63
CA ALA A 62 -4.15 1.62 -32.20
C ALA A 62 -5.42 1.02 -31.60
N THR A 63 -5.27 -0.10 -30.88
CA THR A 63 -6.35 -0.69 -30.11
C THR A 63 -6.91 0.38 -29.16
N PRO A 64 -8.23 0.59 -29.11
CA PRO A 64 -8.80 1.61 -28.24
C PRO A 64 -8.37 1.33 -26.79
N VAL A 65 -7.98 2.38 -26.07
CA VAL A 65 -7.53 2.26 -24.68
C VAL A 65 -8.70 1.73 -23.85
N GLN A 66 -8.66 0.44 -23.55
CA GLN A 66 -9.61 -0.20 -22.67
C GLN A 66 -9.35 0.36 -21.27
N GLY A 67 -10.21 1.28 -20.83
CA GLY A 67 -9.98 2.05 -19.62
C GLY A 67 -9.78 1.13 -18.42
N ASP A 68 -8.75 1.44 -17.61
CA ASP A 68 -8.45 0.70 -16.37
C ASP A 68 -9.63 0.83 -15.39
N THR A 69 -10.61 -0.07 -15.51
CA THR A 69 -11.61 -0.32 -14.49
C THR A 69 -10.86 -0.88 -13.29
N MET A 70 -10.50 -0.01 -12.34
CA MET A 70 -9.80 -0.39 -11.12
C MET A 70 -10.55 -1.52 -10.42
N GLU A 71 -10.06 -2.75 -10.56
CA GLU A 71 -10.73 -3.91 -10.00
C GLU A 71 -10.90 -3.78 -8.49
N LEU A 72 -11.99 -4.35 -7.96
CA LEU A 72 -12.18 -4.49 -6.51
C LEU A 72 -10.98 -5.19 -5.84
N THR A 73 -10.32 -6.10 -6.58
CA THR A 73 -9.08 -6.76 -6.17
C THR A 73 -7.93 -5.78 -5.87
N SER A 74 -7.86 -4.65 -6.58
CA SER A 74 -6.83 -3.63 -6.41
C SER A 74 -7.08 -2.77 -5.18
N TYR A 75 -8.32 -2.33 -4.95
CA TYR A 75 -8.70 -1.61 -3.73
C TYR A 75 -8.44 -2.45 -2.47
N LEU A 76 -8.80 -3.74 -2.49
CA LEU A 76 -8.52 -4.67 -1.39
C LEU A 76 -7.00 -4.83 -1.11
N ARG A 77 -6.15 -4.83 -2.14
CA ARG A 77 -4.68 -4.84 -1.98
C ARG A 77 -4.18 -3.54 -1.33
N ILE A 78 -4.71 -2.38 -1.72
CA ILE A 78 -4.32 -1.07 -1.15
C ILE A 78 -4.65 -1.00 0.33
N VAL A 79 -5.87 -1.40 0.72
CA VAL A 79 -6.32 -1.47 2.12
C VAL A 79 -5.45 -2.43 2.92
N ARG A 80 -5.22 -3.66 2.42
CA ARG A 80 -4.38 -4.66 3.10
C ARG A 80 -2.92 -4.21 3.27
N ASN A 81 -2.37 -3.41 2.36
CA ASN A 81 -1.01 -2.91 2.48
C ASN A 81 -0.86 -1.75 3.48
N HIS A 82 -1.95 -1.06 3.85
CA HIS A 82 -1.93 0.14 4.69
C HIS A 82 -2.83 0.05 5.94
N TRP A 83 -3.31 -1.16 6.29
CA TRP A 83 -4.30 -1.39 7.34
C TRP A 83 -3.93 -0.76 8.70
N ILE A 84 -2.65 -0.77 9.07
CA ILE A 84 -2.15 -0.16 10.31
C ILE A 84 -2.43 1.35 10.35
N GLY A 85 -2.21 2.05 9.23
CA GLY A 85 -2.48 3.49 9.12
C GLY A 85 -3.98 3.80 9.14
N ILE A 86 -4.81 2.91 8.56
CA ILE A 86 -6.27 3.01 8.62
C ILE A 86 -6.75 2.85 10.07
N VAL A 87 -6.31 1.80 10.77
CA VAL A 87 -6.67 1.53 12.18
C VAL A 87 -6.21 2.65 13.10
N LEU A 88 -5.01 3.20 12.90
CA LEU A 88 -4.50 4.34 13.67
C LEU A 88 -5.37 5.58 13.47
N LEU A 89 -5.78 5.90 12.24
CA LEU A 89 -6.65 7.05 11.95
C LEU A 89 -8.08 6.86 12.47
N ILE A 90 -8.61 5.63 12.47
CA ILE A 90 -9.87 5.27 13.15
C ILE A 90 -9.75 5.53 14.67
N ALA A 91 -8.66 5.08 15.30
CA ALA A 91 -8.46 5.25 16.74
C ALA A 91 -8.30 6.74 17.13
N VAL A 92 -7.57 7.53 16.34
CA VAL A 92 -7.45 8.98 16.52
C VAL A 92 -8.80 9.67 16.33
N GLY A 93 -9.60 9.27 15.33
CA GLY A 93 -10.95 9.79 15.11
C GLY A 93 -11.90 9.50 16.28
N ALA A 94 -11.90 8.27 16.80
CA ALA A 94 -12.67 7.90 17.99
C ALA A 94 -12.23 8.69 19.23
N GLY A 95 -10.92 8.85 19.44
CA GLY A 95 -10.36 9.65 20.53
C GLY A 95 -10.75 11.13 20.44
N ALA A 96 -10.77 11.71 19.25
CA ALA A 96 -11.25 13.07 19.01
C ALA A 96 -12.75 13.22 19.30
N GLY A 97 -13.58 12.26 18.86
CA GLY A 97 -15.02 12.25 19.17
C GLY A 97 -15.32 12.13 20.67
N ALA A 98 -14.61 11.24 21.37
CA ALA A 98 -14.70 11.11 22.82
C ALA A 98 -14.21 12.37 23.56
N GLY A 99 -13.07 12.94 23.15
CA GLY A 99 -12.51 14.16 23.73
C GLY A 99 -13.46 15.36 23.56
N TRP A 100 -14.06 15.53 22.39
CA TRP A 100 -15.08 16.55 22.16
C TRP A 100 -16.29 16.38 23.09
N ALA A 101 -16.81 15.15 23.23
CA ALA A 101 -17.93 14.85 24.12
C ALA A 101 -17.60 15.01 25.63
N ILE A 102 -16.31 14.97 26.02
CA ILE A 102 -15.87 15.26 27.39
C ILE A 102 -15.78 16.78 27.65
N ILE A 103 -15.47 17.57 26.62
CA ILE A 103 -15.29 19.03 26.70
C ILE A 103 -16.63 19.79 26.62
N GLN A 104 -17.64 19.27 25.91
CA GLN A 104 -18.94 19.93 25.82
C GLN A 104 -19.70 19.96 27.16
N PRO A 105 -20.44 21.04 27.46
CA PRO A 105 -21.23 21.14 28.69
C PRO A 105 -22.36 20.10 28.68
N ARG A 106 -22.55 19.44 29.83
CA ARG A 106 -23.59 18.43 29.99
C ARG A 106 -24.95 19.10 30.21
N VAL A 107 -25.93 18.71 29.39
CA VAL A 107 -27.33 19.13 29.54
C VAL A 107 -28.15 17.92 29.98
N TYR A 108 -28.99 18.13 30.98
CA TYR A 108 -29.89 17.13 31.54
C TYR A 108 -31.34 17.59 31.34
N THR A 109 -32.19 16.75 30.77
CA THR A 109 -33.64 17.00 30.69
C THR A 109 -34.35 16.29 31.84
N ALA A 110 -35.30 16.97 32.50
CA ALA A 110 -36.25 16.36 33.42
C ALA A 110 -37.68 16.66 32.96
N ASP A 111 -38.58 15.68 33.12
CA ASP A 111 -39.98 15.76 32.70
C ASP A 111 -40.91 15.83 33.92
N ALA A 112 -41.90 16.72 33.85
CA ALA A 112 -43.03 16.81 34.80
C ALA A 112 -44.36 16.80 34.03
N SER A 113 -45.41 16.24 34.64
CA SER A 113 -46.74 16.11 34.02
C SER A 113 -47.80 16.85 34.82
N GLY A 114 -48.70 17.56 34.14
CA GLY A 114 -49.91 18.15 34.72
C GLY A 114 -51.17 17.68 33.99
N ILE A 115 -52.22 17.33 34.73
CA ILE A 115 -53.52 16.92 34.19
C ILE A 115 -54.59 17.99 34.42
N ILE A 116 -55.42 18.21 33.41
CA ILE A 116 -56.49 19.20 33.39
C ILE A 116 -57.81 18.49 33.65
N THR A 117 -58.33 18.62 34.87
CA THR A 117 -59.59 18.02 35.29
C THR A 117 -60.72 19.04 35.20
N THR A 118 -61.87 18.63 34.67
CA THR A 118 -63.13 19.38 34.80
C THR A 118 -63.87 18.96 36.06
N GLY A 119 -64.67 19.86 36.62
CA GLY A 119 -65.45 19.62 37.83
C GLY A 119 -66.30 18.33 37.76
N VAL A 120 -66.37 17.59 38.87
CA VAL A 120 -67.01 16.28 38.94
C VAL A 120 -68.49 16.37 38.60
N SER A 121 -68.89 15.76 37.47
CA SER A 121 -70.28 15.71 37.01
C SER A 121 -70.85 14.30 37.09
N THR A 122 -72.10 14.17 37.53
CA THR A 122 -72.78 12.88 37.75
C THR A 122 -73.53 12.33 36.53
N ASP A 123 -73.58 13.08 35.42
CA ASP A 123 -74.18 12.65 34.16
C ASP A 123 -73.12 12.28 33.09
N LEU A 124 -73.47 11.31 32.23
CA LEU A 124 -72.60 10.79 31.18
C LEU A 124 -72.46 11.77 30.01
N GLY A 125 -73.51 12.55 29.71
CA GLY A 125 -73.48 13.61 28.71
C GLY A 125 -72.58 14.77 29.12
N SER A 126 -72.71 15.24 30.37
CA SER A 126 -71.84 16.29 30.90
C SER A 126 -70.37 15.85 30.99
N ALA A 127 -70.09 14.59 31.31
CA ALA A 127 -68.73 14.05 31.31
C ALA A 127 -68.08 14.08 29.91
N LEU A 128 -68.83 13.73 28.86
CA LEU A 128 -68.34 13.76 27.48
C LEU A 128 -68.05 15.18 26.98
N VAL A 129 -68.85 16.17 27.42
CA VAL A 129 -68.58 17.60 27.17
C VAL A 129 -67.34 18.06 27.94
N GLY A 130 -67.17 17.62 29.19
CA GLY A 130 -66.02 17.94 30.04
C GLY A 130 -64.67 17.51 29.44
N ASP A 131 -64.56 16.27 28.94
CA ASP A 131 -63.34 15.77 28.28
C ASP A 131 -62.96 16.58 27.02
N ASN A 132 -63.94 16.88 26.16
CA ASN A 132 -63.71 17.74 24.99
C ASN A 132 -63.33 19.17 25.38
N TYR A 133 -63.92 19.71 26.45
CA TYR A 133 -63.58 21.02 26.98
C TYR A 133 -62.16 21.06 27.54
N ALA A 134 -61.76 20.06 28.34
CA ALA A 134 -60.39 19.91 28.84
C ALA A 134 -59.37 19.85 27.70
N LYS A 135 -59.59 19.00 26.69
CA LYS A 135 -58.76 18.91 25.47
C LYS A 135 -58.65 20.23 24.73
N SER A 136 -59.75 20.99 24.60
CA SER A 136 -59.70 22.32 23.99
C SER A 136 -58.87 23.32 24.82
N ARG A 137 -59.01 23.29 26.15
CA ARG A 137 -58.30 24.19 27.07
C ARG A 137 -56.81 23.89 27.15
N VAL A 138 -56.37 22.63 26.96
CA VAL A 138 -54.94 22.29 26.88
C VAL A 138 -54.24 23.11 25.79
N LYS A 139 -54.88 23.29 24.63
CA LYS A 139 -54.34 24.07 23.51
C LYS A 139 -54.21 25.57 23.83
N SER A 140 -55.10 26.12 24.66
CA SER A 140 -54.95 27.47 25.22
C SER A 140 -53.84 27.55 26.26
N TYR A 141 -53.79 26.60 27.20
CA TYR A 141 -52.81 26.59 28.27
C TYR A 141 -51.37 26.29 27.79
N LEU A 142 -51.17 25.66 26.63
CA LEU A 142 -49.84 25.56 25.98
C LEU A 142 -49.19 26.92 25.71
N ASN A 143 -49.98 27.98 25.49
CA ASN A 143 -49.47 29.34 25.32
C ASN A 143 -49.21 30.01 26.68
N VAL A 144 -50.05 29.76 27.70
CA VAL A 144 -49.84 30.22 29.09
C VAL A 144 -48.57 29.61 29.67
N ALA A 145 -48.33 28.32 29.42
CA ALA A 145 -47.15 27.56 29.80
C ALA A 145 -45.84 28.04 29.14
N LYS A 146 -45.92 28.89 28.11
CA LYS A 146 -44.77 29.53 27.44
C LYS A 146 -44.76 31.05 27.64
N SER A 147 -45.60 31.57 28.54
CA SER A 147 -45.69 33.00 28.84
C SER A 147 -44.51 33.47 29.72
N ARG A 148 -44.17 34.77 29.61
CA ARG A 148 -43.18 35.41 30.48
C ARG A 148 -43.58 35.33 31.96
N ALA A 149 -44.86 35.26 32.30
CA ALA A 149 -45.30 35.22 33.70
C ALA A 149 -44.89 33.94 34.43
N VAL A 150 -45.07 32.77 33.81
CA VAL A 150 -44.58 31.48 34.34
C VAL A 150 -43.05 31.48 34.45
N ALA A 151 -42.37 32.08 33.48
CA ALA A 151 -40.91 32.25 33.51
C ALA A 151 -40.43 33.13 34.67
N THR A 152 -41.09 34.27 34.92
CA THR A 152 -40.80 35.15 36.06
C THR A 152 -41.07 34.44 37.40
N TYR A 153 -42.16 33.69 37.53
CA TYR A 153 -42.44 32.89 38.73
C TYR A 153 -41.33 31.87 39.02
N ALA A 154 -40.86 31.16 37.99
CA ALA A 154 -39.76 30.20 38.14
C ALA A 154 -38.41 30.87 38.45
N ILE A 155 -38.17 32.07 37.90
CA ILE A 155 -36.98 32.88 38.21
C ILE A 155 -36.96 33.31 39.69
N ASP A 156 -38.08 33.82 40.19
CA ASP A 156 -38.22 34.30 41.57
C ASP A 156 -38.09 33.15 42.58
N LYS A 157 -38.91 32.09 42.41
CA LYS A 157 -38.96 30.93 43.31
C LYS A 157 -37.67 30.09 43.36
N LEU A 158 -36.84 30.12 42.30
CA LEU A 158 -35.55 29.42 42.25
C LEU A 158 -34.34 30.36 42.37
N GLY A 159 -34.54 31.68 42.56
CA GLY A 159 -33.45 32.67 42.70
C GLY A 159 -32.53 32.76 41.49
N LEU A 160 -33.05 32.62 40.26
CA LEU A 160 -32.25 32.55 39.04
C LEU A 160 -31.82 33.93 38.54
N THR A 161 -30.59 34.05 38.05
CA THR A 161 -30.06 35.29 37.43
C THR A 161 -30.18 35.29 35.89
N THR A 162 -31.16 34.58 35.36
CA THR A 162 -31.34 34.31 33.92
C THR A 162 -32.54 35.11 33.38
N SER A 163 -32.50 35.58 32.13
CA SER A 163 -33.66 36.28 31.55
C SER A 163 -34.84 35.32 31.29
N PRO A 164 -36.10 35.79 31.38
CA PRO A 164 -37.27 34.96 31.10
C PRO A 164 -37.24 34.28 29.72
N GLU A 165 -36.72 34.96 28.71
CA GLU A 165 -36.64 34.48 27.32
C GLU A 165 -35.65 33.32 27.21
N SER A 166 -34.49 33.43 27.87
CA SER A 166 -33.50 32.35 27.92
C SER A 166 -34.05 31.14 28.69
N LEU A 167 -34.89 31.34 29.71
CA LEU A 167 -35.50 30.24 30.46
C LEU A 167 -36.64 29.56 29.69
N ILE A 168 -37.46 30.32 28.95
CA ILE A 168 -38.45 29.76 28.02
C ILE A 168 -37.77 28.92 26.94
N SER A 169 -36.58 29.32 26.46
CA SER A 169 -35.84 28.54 25.45
C SER A 169 -35.29 27.20 25.95
N SER A 170 -35.09 27.03 27.27
CA SER A 170 -34.67 25.76 27.87
C SER A 170 -35.82 24.80 28.22
N ILE A 171 -37.07 25.14 27.90
CA ILE A 171 -38.25 24.38 28.33
C ILE A 171 -39.15 24.04 27.14
N THR A 172 -39.45 22.76 26.98
CA THR A 172 -40.32 22.23 25.94
C THR A 172 -41.62 21.75 26.55
N VAL A 173 -42.71 22.48 26.32
CA VAL A 173 -44.07 22.08 26.74
C VAL A 173 -44.82 21.48 25.56
N THR A 174 -45.39 20.29 25.76
CA THR A 174 -46.15 19.52 24.76
C THR A 174 -47.46 18.98 25.34
N ASN A 175 -48.39 18.58 24.47
CA ASN A 175 -49.53 17.73 24.80
C ASN A 175 -49.32 16.37 24.11
N PRO A 176 -48.96 15.31 24.86
CA PRO A 176 -48.90 13.96 24.32
C PRO A 176 -50.29 13.47 23.88
N ARG A 177 -50.43 13.15 22.59
CA ARG A 177 -51.60 12.48 21.97
C ARG A 177 -52.94 13.24 22.04
N ASP A 178 -52.92 14.57 22.12
CA ASP A 178 -54.10 15.45 22.19
C ASP A 178 -55.05 15.07 23.36
N THR A 179 -54.44 14.83 24.52
CA THR A 179 -55.09 14.44 25.77
C THR A 179 -55.37 15.66 26.67
N ALA A 180 -55.92 15.42 27.86
CA ALA A 180 -56.03 16.42 28.92
C ALA A 180 -54.71 16.60 29.73
N VAL A 181 -53.57 16.11 29.22
CA VAL A 181 -52.26 16.12 29.91
C VAL A 181 -51.27 17.05 29.20
N LEU A 182 -50.55 17.83 30.00
CA LEU A 182 -49.39 18.62 29.59
C LEU A 182 -48.11 17.97 30.12
N GLN A 183 -47.15 17.75 29.24
CA GLN A 183 -45.79 17.34 29.59
C GLN A 183 -44.83 18.52 29.45
N ILE A 184 -44.08 18.80 30.51
CA ILE A 184 -43.12 19.90 30.61
C ILE A 184 -41.73 19.27 30.73
N SER A 185 -40.93 19.36 29.67
CA SER A 185 -39.53 18.91 29.64
C SER A 185 -38.60 20.11 29.85
N ALA A 186 -37.94 20.20 31.00
CA ALA A 186 -37.01 21.30 31.32
C ALA A 186 -35.54 20.85 31.23
N GLN A 187 -34.70 21.67 30.61
CA GLN A 187 -33.27 21.41 30.44
C GLN A 187 -32.42 22.21 31.44
N GLY A 188 -31.45 21.56 32.08
CA GLY A 188 -30.54 22.20 33.03
C GLY A 188 -29.12 21.63 33.03
N PRO A 189 -28.14 22.36 33.59
CA PRO A 189 -26.73 21.93 33.63
C PRO A 189 -26.44 20.86 34.69
N THR A 190 -27.42 20.54 35.56
CA THR A 190 -27.34 19.45 36.55
C THR A 190 -28.71 18.76 36.68
N PRO A 191 -28.77 17.47 37.08
CA PRO A 191 -30.03 16.75 37.27
C PRO A 191 -31.00 17.44 38.23
N ALA A 192 -30.50 17.98 39.34
CA ALA A 192 -31.30 18.72 40.31
C ALA A 192 -31.91 19.98 39.67
N LYS A 193 -31.09 20.86 39.07
CA LYS A 193 -31.61 22.10 38.45
C LYS A 193 -32.60 21.83 37.31
N ALA A 194 -32.45 20.75 36.56
CA ALA A 194 -33.43 20.35 35.55
C ALA A 194 -34.78 19.95 36.19
N ARG A 195 -34.74 19.09 37.23
CA ARG A 195 -35.91 18.66 38.00
C ARG A 195 -36.62 19.85 38.66
N ASP A 196 -35.88 20.63 39.44
CA ASP A 196 -36.41 21.73 40.25
C ASP A 196 -37.07 22.80 39.36
N LEU A 197 -36.51 23.01 38.15
CA LEU A 197 -37.10 23.86 37.12
C LEU A 197 -38.38 23.26 36.52
N ALA A 198 -38.40 21.97 36.17
CA ALA A 198 -39.61 21.31 35.63
C ALA A 198 -40.79 21.37 36.62
N GLU A 199 -40.52 21.04 37.89
CA GLU A 199 -41.51 21.05 38.97
C GLU A 199 -42.03 22.48 39.26
N THR A 200 -41.11 23.45 39.40
CA THR A 200 -41.48 24.86 39.59
C THR A 200 -42.25 25.44 38.39
N TRP A 201 -42.01 24.95 37.16
CA TRP A 201 -42.73 25.39 35.98
C TRP A 201 -44.18 24.90 35.95
N VAL A 202 -44.45 23.69 36.47
CA VAL A 202 -45.82 23.19 36.65
C VAL A 202 -46.53 23.99 37.74
N ASP A 203 -45.89 24.27 38.88
CA ASP A 203 -46.44 25.15 39.93
C ASP A 203 -46.79 26.55 39.39
N GLY A 204 -45.87 27.18 38.64
CA GLY A 204 -46.08 28.50 38.05
C GLY A 204 -47.18 28.51 37.00
N MET A 205 -47.34 27.41 36.26
CA MET A 205 -48.45 27.24 35.32
C MET A 205 -49.78 27.07 36.05
N ILE A 206 -49.83 26.27 37.11
CA ILE A 206 -51.01 26.10 37.97
C ILE A 206 -51.45 27.45 38.54
N GLU A 207 -50.53 28.24 39.08
CA GLU A 207 -50.86 29.53 39.67
C GLU A 207 -51.29 30.56 38.60
N GLN A 208 -50.64 30.58 37.44
CA GLN A 208 -51.04 31.45 36.34
C GLN A 208 -52.39 31.06 35.73
N VAL A 209 -52.75 29.76 35.69
CA VAL A 209 -54.07 29.29 35.25
C VAL A 209 -55.15 29.65 36.28
N LYS A 210 -54.92 29.46 37.58
CA LYS A 210 -55.83 29.95 38.63
C LYS A 210 -56.09 31.45 38.49
N ALA A 211 -55.03 32.24 38.32
CA ALA A 211 -55.13 33.69 38.16
C ALA A 211 -55.98 34.08 36.94
N LEU A 212 -55.83 33.37 35.81
CA LEU A 212 -56.61 33.61 34.59
C LEU A 212 -58.09 33.25 34.75
N GLU A 213 -58.42 32.06 35.27
CA GLU A 213 -59.84 31.66 35.43
C GLU A 213 -60.53 32.48 36.53
N ASN A 214 -59.85 32.78 37.66
CA ASN A 214 -60.41 33.62 38.73
C ASN A 214 -60.62 35.08 38.31
N SER A 215 -59.79 35.62 37.40
CA SER A 215 -59.96 36.99 36.86
C SER A 215 -61.28 37.14 36.09
N GLY A 216 -61.90 36.06 35.63
CA GLY A 216 -63.22 36.08 35.00
C GLY A 216 -64.40 36.19 35.96
N VAL A 217 -64.18 36.14 37.29
CA VAL A 217 -65.23 36.02 38.31
C VAL A 217 -65.34 37.27 39.22
N ALA A 218 -64.41 38.23 39.11
CA ALA A 218 -64.24 39.32 40.08
C ALA A 218 -64.48 40.74 39.50
N ALA A 219 -65.72 41.04 39.09
CA ALA A 219 -66.09 42.39 38.62
C ALA A 219 -67.60 42.74 38.75
N GLU A 220 -68.14 42.82 39.98
CA GLU A 220 -69.38 43.58 40.28
C GLU A 220 -69.48 43.92 41.80
N PRO A 221 -69.22 45.16 42.25
CA PRO A 221 -69.23 45.53 43.67
C PRO A 221 -70.64 45.94 44.15
N SER A 222 -71.60 45.01 44.11
CA SER A 222 -72.98 45.25 44.57
C SER A 222 -73.11 45.19 46.10
N THR A 223 -73.31 46.34 46.76
CA THR A 223 -73.51 46.42 48.22
C THR A 223 -74.97 46.15 48.64
N THR A 224 -75.22 45.13 49.47
CA THR A 224 -76.14 45.13 50.66
C THR A 224 -76.42 43.71 51.22
N ALA A 225 -76.17 43.51 52.52
CA ALA A 225 -76.70 42.41 53.36
C ALA A 225 -76.23 40.95 53.05
N PRO A 226 -76.42 39.96 53.96
CA PRO A 226 -75.38 38.92 54.14
C PRO A 226 -75.76 37.45 53.87
N ALA A 227 -74.73 36.68 53.49
CA ALA A 227 -74.60 35.21 53.50
C ALA A 227 -75.45 34.41 52.47
N PRO A 228 -75.04 33.18 52.08
CA PRO A 228 -73.83 32.44 52.46
C PRO A 228 -72.72 32.43 51.37
N THR A 229 -71.61 31.76 51.67
CA THR A 229 -70.49 31.52 50.74
C THR A 229 -70.87 30.57 49.60
N THR A 230 -70.95 31.09 48.37
CA THR A 230 -70.99 30.28 47.15
C THR A 230 -69.94 30.79 46.15
N SER A 231 -68.67 30.51 46.41
CA SER A 231 -67.63 30.58 45.37
C SER A 231 -67.97 29.53 44.32
N GLY A 232 -68.45 29.96 43.15
CA GLY A 232 -68.74 29.06 42.03
C GLY A 232 -67.48 28.24 41.67
N PRO A 233 -67.56 26.90 41.60
CA PRO A 233 -66.37 26.09 41.40
C PRO A 233 -65.72 26.40 40.05
N SER A 234 -64.40 26.65 40.05
CA SER A 234 -63.61 26.78 38.85
C SER A 234 -63.74 25.51 38.01
N ILE A 235 -64.49 25.61 36.90
CA ILE A 235 -64.96 24.45 36.11
C ILE A 235 -63.80 23.61 35.57
N VAL A 236 -62.61 24.20 35.45
CA VAL A 236 -61.35 23.56 35.08
C VAL A 236 -60.34 23.76 36.19
N THR A 237 -59.61 22.72 36.56
CA THR A 237 -58.46 22.78 37.49
C THR A 237 -57.28 22.05 36.85
N LEU A 238 -56.10 22.70 36.84
CA LEU A 238 -54.84 22.03 36.53
C LEU A 238 -54.26 21.46 37.83
N GLN A 239 -53.93 20.16 37.83
CA GLN A 239 -53.30 19.46 38.95
C GLN A 239 -51.99 18.81 38.48
N THR A 240 -51.03 18.64 39.39
CA THR A 240 -49.86 17.80 39.14
C THR A 240 -50.29 16.34 38.93
N LEU A 241 -49.76 15.71 37.88
CA LEU A 241 -49.97 14.29 37.59
C LEU A 241 -48.74 13.47 38.01
N ASP A 242 -47.55 13.91 37.59
CA ASP A 242 -46.26 13.32 37.93
C ASP A 242 -45.26 14.41 38.32
N SER A 243 -44.64 14.29 39.50
CA SER A 243 -43.49 15.12 39.91
C SER A 243 -42.23 14.76 39.13
N ALA A 244 -41.33 15.73 38.98
CA ALA A 244 -40.12 15.56 38.17
C ALA A 244 -39.14 14.55 38.78
N VAL A 245 -38.65 13.62 37.95
CA VAL A 245 -37.65 12.61 38.32
C VAL A 245 -36.23 13.13 38.01
N LEU A 246 -35.24 12.78 38.83
CA LEU A 246 -33.84 13.12 38.59
C LEU A 246 -33.28 12.31 37.40
N PRO A 247 -32.82 12.94 36.30
CA PRO A 247 -32.26 12.23 35.16
C PRO A 247 -30.89 11.60 35.51
N THR A 248 -30.76 10.30 35.24
CA THR A 248 -29.56 9.50 35.57
C THR A 248 -28.41 9.65 34.57
N SER A 249 -28.67 10.18 33.38
CA SER A 249 -27.70 10.45 32.33
C SER A 249 -27.96 11.79 31.65
N PRO A 250 -26.91 12.51 31.17
CA PRO A 250 -27.11 13.72 30.37
C PRO A 250 -27.76 13.37 29.03
N THR A 251 -28.62 14.27 28.55
CA THR A 251 -29.30 14.22 27.25
C THR A 251 -28.42 14.79 26.13
N SER A 252 -27.40 15.58 26.48
CA SER A 252 -26.36 16.06 25.55
C SER A 252 -25.03 16.26 26.31
N PRO A 253 -23.87 15.98 25.71
CA PRO A 253 -23.67 15.42 24.36
C PRO A 253 -23.91 13.90 24.30
N ASP A 254 -24.43 13.41 23.16
CA ASP A 254 -24.49 11.98 22.87
C ASP A 254 -23.09 11.41 22.60
N THR A 255 -22.38 11.00 23.66
CA THR A 255 -21.01 10.45 23.57
C THR A 255 -20.92 9.26 22.60
N ARG A 256 -21.97 8.44 22.50
CA ARG A 256 -22.04 7.32 21.53
C ARG A 256 -22.05 7.82 20.09
N LEU A 257 -22.82 8.86 19.79
CA LEU A 257 -22.92 9.46 18.46
C LEU A 257 -21.64 10.21 18.11
N ALA A 258 -21.05 10.95 19.06
CA ALA A 258 -19.77 11.63 18.86
C ALA A 258 -18.62 10.66 18.54
N ILE A 259 -18.54 9.52 19.26
CA ILE A 259 -17.57 8.46 18.97
C ILE A 259 -17.86 7.80 17.61
N LEU A 260 -19.12 7.55 17.26
CA LEU A 260 -19.50 6.97 15.96
C LEU A 260 -19.12 7.88 14.78
N LEU A 261 -19.37 9.18 14.87
CA LEU A 261 -18.93 10.16 13.88
C LEU A 261 -17.40 10.24 13.81
N GLY A 262 -16.71 10.17 14.95
CA GLY A 262 -15.25 10.11 15.03
C GLY A 262 -14.67 8.88 14.34
N LEU A 263 -15.25 7.69 14.56
CA LEU A 263 -14.88 6.44 13.89
C LEU A 263 -15.07 6.52 12.37
N LEU A 264 -16.21 7.04 11.91
CA LEU A 264 -16.51 7.20 10.48
C LEU A 264 -15.57 8.21 9.80
N GLY A 265 -15.30 9.34 10.44
CA GLY A 265 -14.33 10.33 9.95
C GLY A 265 -12.90 9.77 9.89
N GLY A 266 -12.47 9.07 10.94
CA GLY A 266 -11.18 8.38 10.99
C GLY A 266 -11.02 7.30 9.93
N PHE A 267 -12.08 6.55 9.63
CA PHE A 267 -12.11 5.55 8.55
C PHE A 267 -12.00 6.19 7.16
N ALA A 268 -12.76 7.25 6.90
CA ALA A 268 -12.70 7.99 5.63
C ALA A 268 -11.31 8.61 5.38
N LEU A 269 -10.73 9.23 6.41
CA LEU A 269 -9.34 9.73 6.38
C LEU A 269 -8.32 8.58 6.22
N GLY A 270 -8.56 7.42 6.84
CA GLY A 270 -7.75 6.22 6.66
C GLY A 270 -7.72 5.73 5.21
N ILE A 271 -8.87 5.66 4.55
CA ILE A 271 -8.96 5.30 3.11
C ILE A 271 -8.23 6.34 2.25
N ALA A 272 -8.48 7.63 2.49
CA ALA A 272 -7.82 8.72 1.75
C ALA A 272 -6.29 8.67 1.90
N TYR A 273 -5.80 8.41 3.11
CA TYR A 273 -4.38 8.17 3.40
C TYR A 273 -3.84 6.96 2.63
N ALA A 274 -4.52 5.81 2.69
CA ALA A 274 -4.08 4.57 2.04
C ALA A 274 -4.01 4.71 0.50
N LEU A 275 -5.00 5.36 -0.11
CA LEU A 275 -5.02 5.65 -1.54
C LEU A 275 -3.86 6.60 -1.92
N THR A 276 -3.72 7.72 -1.20
CA THR A 276 -2.66 8.73 -1.46
C THR A 276 -1.27 8.14 -1.26
N ARG A 277 -1.08 7.30 -0.22
CA ARG A 277 0.21 6.65 0.03
C ARG A 277 0.56 5.64 -1.06
N ASN A 278 -0.44 4.94 -1.60
CA ASN A 278 -0.23 3.98 -2.69
C ASN A 278 0.07 4.66 -4.04
N THR A 279 -0.57 5.78 -4.38
CA THR A 279 -0.29 6.50 -5.64
C THR A 279 1.08 7.20 -5.63
N LEU A 280 1.58 7.58 -4.46
CA LEU A 280 2.95 8.07 -4.28
C LEU A 280 4.01 6.95 -4.31
N ASP A 281 3.63 5.69 -4.05
CA ASP A 281 4.56 4.55 -3.96
C ASP A 281 4.83 3.88 -5.32
N ARG A 282 5.57 4.60 -6.18
CA ARG A 282 5.95 4.20 -7.54
C ARG A 282 7.02 3.09 -7.62
N ARG A 283 7.08 2.18 -6.65
CA ARG A 283 8.01 1.03 -6.64
C ARG A 283 7.56 -0.06 -7.60
N ILE A 284 8.51 -0.69 -8.29
CA ILE A 284 8.23 -1.77 -9.23
C ILE A 284 7.68 -2.99 -8.47
N ARG A 285 6.51 -3.48 -8.91
CA ARG A 285 5.66 -4.47 -8.21
C ARG A 285 4.98 -5.51 -9.12
N SER A 286 5.22 -5.50 -10.42
CA SER A 286 4.89 -6.58 -11.35
C SER A 286 5.77 -6.52 -12.60
N VAL A 287 5.84 -7.63 -13.32
CA VAL A 287 6.42 -7.73 -14.68
C VAL A 287 5.72 -6.75 -15.62
N THR A 288 4.39 -6.85 -15.68
CA THR A 288 3.53 -6.08 -16.59
C THR A 288 3.53 -4.58 -16.35
N ALA A 289 3.90 -4.10 -15.15
CA ALA A 289 4.07 -2.67 -14.89
C ALA A 289 5.34 -2.10 -15.55
N VAL A 290 6.34 -2.93 -15.84
CA VAL A 290 7.51 -2.54 -16.64
C VAL A 290 7.16 -2.56 -18.12
N GLU A 291 6.50 -3.63 -18.59
CA GLU A 291 6.15 -3.81 -19.99
C GLU A 291 5.14 -2.76 -20.49
N LYS A 292 4.07 -2.49 -19.74
CA LYS A 292 3.03 -1.49 -20.07
C LYS A 292 3.57 -0.04 -20.06
N GLU A 293 4.56 0.26 -19.23
CA GLU A 293 5.11 1.62 -19.06
C GLU A 293 6.28 1.91 -20.02
N PHE A 294 7.10 0.91 -20.33
CA PHE A 294 8.35 1.12 -21.09
C PHE A 294 8.39 0.42 -22.45
N GLY A 295 7.48 -0.51 -22.74
CA GLY A 295 7.50 -1.28 -23.99
C GLY A 295 8.71 -2.21 -24.15
N LEU A 296 9.40 -2.52 -23.04
CA LEU A 296 10.60 -3.36 -23.01
C LEU A 296 10.30 -4.74 -22.41
N PRO A 297 10.92 -5.81 -22.92
CA PRO A 297 10.74 -7.15 -22.36
C PRO A 297 11.39 -7.27 -20.98
N VAL A 298 10.73 -8.00 -20.09
CA VAL A 298 11.36 -8.53 -18.88
C VAL A 298 12.01 -9.86 -19.23
N VAL A 299 13.34 -9.90 -19.31
CA VAL A 299 14.12 -11.05 -19.80
C VAL A 299 14.06 -12.24 -18.83
N GLY A 300 13.72 -11.98 -17.57
CA GLY A 300 13.45 -13.01 -16.57
C GLY A 300 13.22 -12.41 -15.18
N THR A 301 12.81 -13.25 -14.24
CA THR A 301 12.57 -12.84 -12.85
C THR A 301 13.31 -13.76 -11.88
N VAL A 302 14.03 -13.16 -10.92
CA VAL A 302 14.86 -13.88 -9.95
C VAL A 302 14.23 -13.76 -8.56
N PRO A 303 13.97 -14.88 -7.86
CA PRO A 303 13.33 -14.85 -6.56
C PRO A 303 14.20 -14.17 -5.49
N PHE A 304 13.57 -13.69 -4.42
CA PHE A 304 14.31 -13.26 -3.23
C PHE A 304 14.78 -14.48 -2.44
N ASP A 305 16.10 -14.69 -2.45
CA ASP A 305 16.83 -15.59 -1.56
C ASP A 305 17.37 -14.80 -0.34
N ARG A 306 17.43 -15.47 0.81
CA ARG A 306 18.02 -15.00 2.08
C ARG A 306 19.51 -15.34 2.22
N ASN A 307 20.01 -16.31 1.46
CA ASN A 307 21.36 -16.88 1.59
C ASN A 307 22.43 -16.03 0.88
N PHE A 308 22.02 -15.09 0.01
CA PHE A 308 22.93 -14.15 -0.64
C PHE A 308 23.38 -13.03 0.32
N THR A 309 24.61 -13.17 0.82
CA THR A 309 25.33 -12.13 1.58
C THR A 309 26.36 -11.44 0.68
N ASP A 310 27.09 -10.44 1.20
CA ASP A 310 28.14 -9.79 0.42
C ASP A 310 29.35 -10.71 0.12
N THR A 311 29.54 -11.79 0.91
CA THR A 311 30.56 -12.82 0.70
C THR A 311 30.03 -14.01 -0.09
N ASN A 312 28.84 -14.53 0.22
CA ASN A 312 28.24 -15.64 -0.51
C ASN A 312 27.28 -15.13 -1.59
N ARG A 313 27.79 -14.96 -2.83
CA ARG A 313 27.06 -14.36 -3.96
C ARG A 313 26.76 -15.33 -5.12
N LEU A 314 27.26 -16.55 -5.04
CA LEU A 314 27.05 -17.60 -6.04
C LEU A 314 26.14 -18.69 -5.46
N VAL A 315 25.29 -19.27 -6.30
CA VAL A 315 24.57 -20.50 -5.97
C VAL A 315 25.57 -21.65 -5.86
N SER A 316 25.59 -22.34 -4.72
CA SER A 316 26.65 -23.31 -4.43
C SER A 316 26.39 -24.66 -5.10
N GLN A 317 26.98 -24.86 -6.28
CA GLN A 317 26.89 -26.14 -7.01
C GLN A 317 27.64 -27.30 -6.33
N MET A 318 28.49 -27.02 -5.34
CA MET A 318 29.48 -27.96 -4.79
C MET A 318 29.16 -28.54 -3.40
N ASN A 319 28.07 -28.11 -2.73
CA ASN A 319 27.77 -28.55 -1.35
C ASN A 319 26.55 -29.48 -1.27
N VAL A 320 26.74 -30.73 -1.70
CA VAL A 320 25.72 -31.80 -1.65
C VAL A 320 25.37 -32.24 -0.21
N SER A 321 26.18 -31.87 0.79
CA SER A 321 26.17 -32.39 2.17
C SER A 321 25.08 -31.84 3.12
N ASP A 322 24.49 -30.66 2.87
CA ASP A 322 23.47 -30.05 3.75
C ASP A 322 22.04 -30.25 3.20
N TYR A 323 21.41 -31.35 3.59
CA TYR A 323 20.34 -31.97 2.79
C TYR A 323 18.94 -31.33 2.79
N THR A 324 18.56 -30.52 3.79
CA THR A 324 17.13 -30.27 4.10
C THR A 324 16.59 -28.85 3.87
N ALA A 325 17.45 -27.84 3.69
CA ALA A 325 16.99 -26.43 3.59
C ALA A 325 17.55 -25.65 2.37
N LYS A 326 18.84 -25.80 2.05
CA LYS A 326 19.52 -25.00 1.00
C LYS A 326 18.85 -25.13 -0.38
N ARG A 327 18.61 -26.39 -0.80
CA ARG A 327 18.00 -26.76 -2.10
C ARG A 327 16.88 -25.82 -2.55
N THR A 328 15.83 -25.65 -1.75
CA THR A 328 14.60 -25.03 -2.25
C THR A 328 14.72 -23.57 -2.70
N ASP A 329 15.69 -22.79 -2.20
CA ASP A 329 15.98 -21.42 -2.66
C ASP A 329 17.04 -21.43 -3.78
N ASP A 330 18.17 -22.14 -3.59
CA ASP A 330 19.24 -22.29 -4.59
C ASP A 330 18.74 -22.87 -5.93
N ASP A 331 17.86 -23.88 -5.89
CA ASP A 331 17.23 -24.51 -7.07
C ASP A 331 16.39 -23.50 -7.86
N ALA A 332 15.69 -22.60 -7.16
CA ALA A 332 14.79 -21.62 -7.78
C ALA A 332 15.53 -20.41 -8.37
N VAL A 333 16.67 -20.03 -7.78
CA VAL A 333 17.58 -19.07 -8.43
C VAL A 333 18.27 -19.73 -9.62
N SER A 334 18.70 -20.99 -9.50
CA SER A 334 19.31 -21.75 -10.61
C SER A 334 18.37 -21.83 -11.82
N GLU A 335 17.09 -22.15 -11.60
CA GLU A 335 16.13 -22.26 -12.69
C GLU A 335 15.85 -20.89 -13.34
N ALA A 336 15.73 -19.82 -12.54
CA ALA A 336 15.63 -18.46 -13.08
C ALA A 336 16.85 -18.05 -13.91
N MET A 337 18.06 -18.54 -13.59
CA MET A 337 19.26 -18.31 -14.41
C MET A 337 19.27 -19.15 -15.69
N ARG A 338 18.71 -20.37 -15.67
CA ARG A 338 18.52 -21.19 -16.88
C ARG A 338 17.48 -20.57 -17.81
N GLU A 339 16.40 -20.02 -17.27
CA GLU A 339 15.40 -19.23 -18.01
C GLU A 339 16.05 -17.98 -18.63
N LEU A 340 16.76 -17.17 -17.83
CA LEU A 340 17.49 -15.99 -18.31
C LEU A 340 18.46 -16.33 -19.45
N ARG A 341 19.29 -17.37 -19.31
CA ARG A 341 20.19 -17.86 -20.36
C ARG A 341 19.43 -18.22 -21.65
N THR A 342 18.30 -18.90 -21.51
CA THR A 342 17.49 -19.35 -22.65
C THR A 342 16.88 -18.16 -23.38
N ASN A 343 16.32 -17.20 -22.64
CA ASN A 343 15.77 -15.96 -23.19
C ASN A 343 16.87 -15.08 -23.84
N LEU A 344 18.08 -15.07 -23.29
CA LEU A 344 19.25 -14.44 -23.90
C LEU A 344 19.65 -15.06 -25.24
N GLN A 345 19.63 -16.40 -25.33
CA GLN A 345 19.95 -17.13 -26.56
C GLN A 345 18.91 -16.92 -27.68
N PHE A 346 17.65 -16.62 -27.33
CA PHE A 346 16.56 -16.41 -28.29
C PHE A 346 16.16 -14.93 -28.50
N MET A 347 16.84 -13.96 -27.88
CA MET A 347 16.51 -12.54 -28.03
C MET A 347 16.78 -11.96 -29.43
N ASP A 348 17.74 -12.53 -30.16
CA ASP A 348 18.13 -12.11 -31.51
C ASP A 348 18.69 -13.36 -32.22
N VAL A 349 17.90 -13.96 -33.13
CA VAL A 349 18.23 -15.27 -33.72
C VAL A 349 19.31 -15.16 -34.80
N ASP A 350 19.34 -14.03 -35.52
CA ASP A 350 20.30 -13.80 -36.60
C ASP A 350 21.62 -13.20 -36.08
N ASN A 351 21.58 -12.38 -35.01
CA ASN A 351 22.77 -11.81 -34.37
C ASN A 351 22.65 -11.87 -32.83
N PRO A 352 22.80 -13.06 -32.21
CA PRO A 352 22.71 -13.19 -30.75
C PRO A 352 23.78 -12.32 -30.06
N PRO A 353 23.41 -11.53 -29.04
CA PRO A 353 24.32 -10.58 -28.41
C PRO A 353 25.48 -11.31 -27.71
N ARG A 354 26.72 -10.90 -28.01
CA ARG A 354 27.94 -11.53 -27.48
C ARG A 354 28.65 -10.67 -26.43
N ILE A 355 28.50 -9.35 -26.47
CA ILE A 355 29.07 -8.42 -25.48
C ILE A 355 27.92 -7.71 -24.77
N ILE A 356 27.67 -8.06 -23.51
CA ILE A 356 26.49 -7.62 -22.76
C ILE A 356 26.90 -6.90 -21.48
N VAL A 357 26.37 -5.69 -21.30
CA VAL A 357 26.51 -4.91 -20.06
C VAL A 357 25.41 -5.33 -19.08
N VAL A 358 25.78 -5.79 -17.89
CA VAL A 358 24.85 -5.99 -16.78
C VAL A 358 25.00 -4.82 -15.81
N THR A 359 23.93 -4.05 -15.64
CA THR A 359 23.91 -2.85 -14.80
C THR A 359 22.59 -2.75 -14.03
N SER A 360 22.35 -1.66 -13.31
CA SER A 360 21.15 -1.44 -12.53
C SER A 360 20.79 0.04 -12.42
N SER A 361 19.56 0.34 -12.01
CA SER A 361 19.16 1.71 -11.69
C SER A 361 19.86 2.25 -10.45
N LEU A 362 19.89 1.47 -9.36
CA LEU A 362 20.44 1.88 -8.07
C LEU A 362 21.49 0.90 -7.55
N ALA A 363 22.35 1.39 -6.65
CA ALA A 363 23.34 0.57 -5.97
C ALA A 363 22.68 -0.53 -5.12
N GLY A 364 23.23 -1.74 -5.18
CA GLY A 364 22.69 -2.90 -4.46
C GLY A 364 21.39 -3.48 -5.03
N ASP A 365 20.99 -3.14 -6.25
CA ASP A 365 19.84 -3.78 -6.94
C ASP A 365 20.16 -5.23 -7.38
N GLY A 366 21.44 -5.62 -7.34
CA GLY A 366 21.91 -7.01 -7.45
C GLY A 366 22.70 -7.36 -8.71
N LYS A 367 23.03 -6.37 -9.56
CA LYS A 367 23.76 -6.55 -10.83
C LYS A 367 24.87 -7.63 -10.79
N SER A 368 25.86 -7.49 -9.91
CA SER A 368 27.02 -8.39 -9.79
C SER A 368 26.63 -9.83 -9.47
N THR A 369 25.63 -10.02 -8.61
CA THR A 369 25.04 -11.33 -8.29
C THR A 369 24.36 -11.95 -9.52
N ILE A 370 23.63 -11.15 -10.30
CA ILE A 370 23.04 -11.62 -11.57
C ILE A 370 24.15 -11.98 -12.56
N THR A 371 25.14 -11.11 -12.79
CA THR A 371 26.26 -11.36 -13.72
C THR A 371 26.98 -12.67 -13.40
N ALA A 372 27.34 -12.88 -12.12
CA ALA A 372 28.15 -14.03 -11.71
C ALA A 372 27.41 -15.37 -11.82
N ASN A 373 26.14 -15.41 -11.41
CA ASN A 373 25.32 -16.62 -11.52
C ASN A 373 24.87 -16.91 -12.96
N LEU A 374 24.58 -15.88 -13.76
CA LEU A 374 24.31 -16.01 -15.18
C LEU A 374 25.52 -16.57 -15.94
N ALA A 375 26.71 -16.01 -15.71
CA ALA A 375 27.96 -16.50 -16.28
C ALA A 375 28.20 -17.97 -15.96
N THR A 376 28.07 -18.34 -14.68
CA THR A 376 28.19 -19.72 -14.21
C THR A 376 27.18 -20.65 -14.89
N THR A 377 25.94 -20.19 -15.11
CA THR A 377 24.88 -20.99 -15.74
C THR A 377 25.07 -21.14 -17.25
N ILE A 378 25.71 -20.18 -17.93
CA ILE A 378 26.08 -20.28 -19.34
C ILE A 378 27.30 -21.21 -19.52
N ALA A 379 28.34 -21.07 -18.68
CA ALA A 379 29.51 -21.95 -18.68
C ALA A 379 29.17 -23.42 -18.35
N ALA A 380 28.23 -23.66 -17.43
CA ALA A 380 27.71 -25.01 -17.14
C ALA A 380 26.96 -25.65 -18.33
N SER A 381 26.60 -24.89 -19.37
CA SER A 381 26.08 -25.42 -20.64
C SER A 381 27.15 -25.60 -21.74
N GLY A 382 28.44 -25.51 -21.39
CA GLY A 382 29.55 -25.72 -22.33
C GLY A 382 29.85 -24.54 -23.25
N GLN A 383 29.20 -23.39 -23.04
CA GLN A 383 29.51 -22.14 -23.76
C GLN A 383 30.62 -21.39 -23.03
N ARG A 384 31.64 -20.91 -23.74
CA ARG A 384 32.71 -20.09 -23.15
C ARG A 384 32.20 -18.70 -22.77
N VAL A 385 32.56 -18.25 -21.57
CA VAL A 385 32.16 -16.95 -21.01
C VAL A 385 33.36 -16.25 -20.38
N VAL A 386 33.48 -14.94 -20.61
CA VAL A 386 34.37 -14.05 -19.87
C VAL A 386 33.52 -13.06 -19.07
N VAL A 387 33.73 -13.00 -17.75
CA VAL A 387 33.17 -11.92 -16.91
C VAL A 387 34.21 -10.82 -16.74
N VAL A 388 33.80 -9.57 -16.94
CA VAL A 388 34.68 -8.38 -16.81
C VAL A 388 34.12 -7.45 -15.72
N ASP A 389 34.94 -7.09 -14.73
CA ASP A 389 34.56 -6.10 -13.71
C ASP A 389 34.71 -4.67 -14.24
N GLY A 390 33.66 -4.16 -14.87
CA GLY A 390 33.55 -2.77 -15.31
C GLY A 390 33.18 -1.79 -14.19
N ASP A 391 32.90 -2.25 -12.96
CA ASP A 391 32.64 -1.38 -11.80
C ASP A 391 33.96 -0.92 -11.15
N LEU A 392 34.76 -0.20 -11.93
CA LEU A 392 36.05 0.37 -11.52
C LEU A 392 35.96 1.34 -10.31
N ARG A 393 34.76 1.63 -9.79
CA ARG A 393 34.53 2.44 -8.59
C ARG A 393 34.23 1.61 -7.34
N ARG A 394 33.55 0.47 -7.50
CA ARG A 394 33.22 -0.49 -6.43
C ARG A 394 33.33 -1.91 -6.98
N PRO A 395 34.54 -2.38 -7.31
CA PRO A 395 34.72 -3.69 -7.93
C PRO A 395 34.35 -4.79 -6.94
N THR A 396 33.58 -5.78 -7.42
CA THR A 396 33.13 -6.89 -6.59
C THR A 396 33.11 -8.25 -7.30
N VAL A 397 33.43 -8.33 -8.59
CA VAL A 397 33.46 -9.59 -9.35
C VAL A 397 34.52 -10.52 -8.76
N ALA A 398 35.76 -10.04 -8.56
CA ALA A 398 36.84 -10.84 -7.97
C ALA A 398 36.45 -11.43 -6.60
N LYS A 399 35.78 -10.65 -5.74
CA LYS A 399 35.25 -11.12 -4.44
C LYS A 399 34.07 -12.07 -4.57
N SER A 400 33.28 -11.97 -5.64
CA SER A 400 32.12 -12.84 -5.87
C SER A 400 32.54 -14.23 -6.38
N PHE A 401 33.74 -14.36 -6.94
CA PHE A 401 34.34 -15.60 -7.45
C PHE A 401 35.53 -16.12 -6.61
N ASP A 402 35.84 -15.47 -5.47
CA ASP A 402 36.98 -15.77 -4.58
C ASP A 402 38.35 -15.79 -5.29
N LEU A 403 38.58 -14.77 -6.13
CA LEU A 403 39.77 -14.61 -6.98
C LEU A 403 40.83 -13.69 -6.37
N LEU A 404 42.09 -13.90 -6.76
CA LEU A 404 43.21 -13.08 -6.32
C LEU A 404 43.07 -11.64 -6.83
N PRO A 405 43.03 -10.62 -5.94
CA PRO A 405 43.01 -9.22 -6.33
C PRO A 405 44.42 -8.69 -6.59
N GLY A 406 44.57 -7.79 -7.56
CA GLY A 406 45.81 -7.03 -7.77
C GLY A 406 45.95 -6.50 -9.19
N VAL A 407 45.81 -7.39 -10.17
CA VAL A 407 45.83 -7.10 -11.61
C VAL A 407 44.45 -7.32 -12.23
N GLY A 408 44.20 -6.73 -13.40
CA GLY A 408 42.94 -6.88 -14.10
C GLY A 408 42.74 -5.89 -15.24
N LEU A 409 41.49 -5.54 -15.49
CA LEU A 409 41.03 -4.69 -16.59
C LEU A 409 41.85 -3.40 -16.74
N THR A 410 42.11 -2.66 -15.66
CA THR A 410 42.86 -1.40 -15.75
C THR A 410 44.30 -1.58 -16.20
N ASP A 411 44.95 -2.69 -15.82
CA ASP A 411 46.35 -2.94 -16.16
C ASP A 411 46.50 -3.33 -17.63
N VAL A 412 45.55 -4.08 -18.20
CA VAL A 412 45.45 -4.32 -19.65
C VAL A 412 45.14 -3.01 -20.41
N LEU A 413 44.17 -2.22 -19.93
CA LEU A 413 43.80 -0.94 -20.59
C LEU A 413 44.91 0.12 -20.57
N VAL A 414 45.90 -0.01 -19.67
CA VAL A 414 47.08 0.85 -19.56
C VAL A 414 48.33 0.21 -20.19
N GLY A 415 48.26 -1.04 -20.67
CA GLY A 415 49.36 -1.74 -21.34
C GLY A 415 50.46 -2.23 -20.39
N ARG A 416 50.08 -2.68 -19.18
CA ARG A 416 50.98 -3.22 -18.16
C ARG A 416 51.00 -4.75 -18.07
N ALA A 417 49.99 -5.39 -18.64
CA ALA A 417 49.79 -6.84 -18.67
C ALA A 417 49.04 -7.19 -19.96
N GLU A 418 49.23 -8.40 -20.47
CA GLU A 418 48.48 -8.94 -21.60
C GLU A 418 47.12 -9.53 -21.11
N ILE A 419 46.26 -9.97 -22.02
CA ILE A 419 44.92 -10.46 -21.66
C ILE A 419 45.01 -11.77 -20.88
N GLU A 420 45.95 -12.60 -21.31
CA GLU A 420 46.31 -13.92 -20.82
C GLU A 420 46.87 -13.86 -19.38
N ASP A 421 47.56 -12.78 -19.02
CA ASP A 421 48.11 -12.56 -17.66
C ASP A 421 47.02 -12.32 -16.59
N VAL A 422 45.84 -11.84 -17.00
CA VAL A 422 44.80 -11.36 -16.06
C VAL A 422 43.48 -12.14 -16.12
N LEU A 423 43.28 -13.00 -17.12
CA LEU A 423 42.12 -13.88 -17.21
C LEU A 423 42.27 -15.09 -16.28
N GLN A 424 41.64 -15.02 -15.10
CA GLN A 424 41.63 -16.13 -14.15
C GLN A 424 40.53 -17.15 -14.56
N PRO A 425 40.87 -18.42 -14.87
CA PRO A 425 39.87 -19.46 -15.10
C PRO A 425 39.15 -19.79 -13.79
N TRP A 426 37.85 -20.09 -13.85
CA TRP A 426 37.04 -20.35 -12.66
C TRP A 426 36.05 -21.51 -12.85
N GLY A 427 35.95 -22.34 -11.80
CA GLY A 427 35.05 -23.49 -11.73
C GLY A 427 35.48 -24.70 -12.58
N GLU A 428 34.93 -25.87 -12.24
CA GLU A 428 35.32 -27.16 -12.82
C GLU A 428 35.04 -27.29 -14.34
N SER A 429 34.13 -26.46 -14.88
CA SER A 429 33.71 -26.53 -16.28
C SER A 429 34.80 -26.15 -17.30
N GLY A 430 35.84 -25.41 -16.88
CA GLY A 430 36.87 -24.86 -17.77
C GLY A 430 36.36 -23.81 -18.78
N ASN A 431 35.08 -23.43 -18.73
CA ASN A 431 34.44 -22.55 -19.70
C ASN A 431 34.21 -21.12 -19.21
N LEU A 432 34.44 -20.84 -17.91
CA LEU A 432 34.29 -19.51 -17.32
C LEU A 432 35.66 -18.92 -17.00
N PHE A 433 35.94 -17.73 -17.54
CA PHE A 433 37.11 -16.92 -17.24
C PHE A 433 36.66 -15.59 -16.65
N VAL A 434 37.47 -15.01 -15.77
CA VAL A 434 37.10 -13.79 -15.03
C VAL A 434 38.27 -12.80 -15.05
N MET A 435 37.97 -11.60 -15.53
CA MET A 435 38.85 -10.43 -15.47
C MET A 435 38.38 -9.52 -14.34
N GLY A 436 39.15 -9.49 -13.24
CA GLY A 436 38.94 -8.51 -12.17
C GLY A 436 39.19 -7.07 -12.64
N ALA A 437 38.85 -6.08 -11.82
CA ALA A 437 38.99 -4.67 -12.19
C ALA A 437 40.45 -4.20 -12.31
N GLY A 438 41.38 -4.82 -11.58
CA GLY A 438 42.74 -4.33 -11.38
C GLY A 438 42.80 -3.18 -10.37
N VAL A 439 43.86 -2.36 -10.45
CA VAL A 439 44.03 -1.19 -9.58
C VAL A 439 43.02 -0.10 -9.94
N ILE A 440 42.25 0.39 -8.96
CA ILE A 440 41.24 1.45 -9.14
C ILE A 440 41.92 2.72 -9.74
N PRO A 441 41.47 3.21 -10.92
CA PRO A 441 42.12 4.31 -11.61
C PRO A 441 41.50 5.66 -11.20
N PRO A 442 42.22 6.79 -11.39
CA PRO A 442 41.65 8.12 -11.13
C PRO A 442 40.51 8.46 -12.12
N ASN A 443 40.61 8.01 -13.37
CA ASN A 443 39.71 8.39 -14.47
C ASN A 443 38.97 7.16 -15.08
N PRO A 444 38.11 6.46 -14.32
CA PRO A 444 37.48 5.22 -14.80
C PRO A 444 36.62 5.41 -16.05
N SER A 445 35.88 6.52 -16.14
CA SER A 445 35.00 6.83 -17.28
C SER A 445 35.75 6.96 -18.61
N GLU A 446 36.98 7.48 -18.57
CA GLU A 446 37.83 7.68 -19.76
C GLU A 446 38.41 6.36 -20.25
N LEU A 447 38.86 5.49 -19.32
CA LEU A 447 39.37 4.16 -19.64
C LEU A 447 38.28 3.25 -20.22
N LEU A 448 37.09 3.25 -19.63
CA LEU A 448 35.94 2.50 -20.15
C LEU A 448 35.43 3.09 -21.49
N GLY A 449 35.59 4.40 -21.69
CA GLY A 449 35.35 5.10 -22.96
C GLY A 449 36.51 5.04 -23.97
N SER A 450 37.60 4.31 -23.69
CA SER A 450 38.81 4.31 -24.53
C SER A 450 38.66 3.48 -25.81
N LYS A 451 39.60 3.63 -26.74
CA LYS A 451 39.72 2.71 -27.89
C LYS A 451 40.22 1.33 -27.44
N ALA A 452 41.10 1.27 -26.44
CA ALA A 452 41.63 0.03 -25.89
C ALA A 452 40.52 -0.89 -25.35
N MET A 453 39.55 -0.34 -24.61
CA MET A 453 38.39 -1.10 -24.11
C MET A 453 37.56 -1.69 -25.25
N ARG A 454 37.39 -0.97 -26.36
CA ARG A 454 36.70 -1.52 -27.54
C ARG A 454 37.51 -2.62 -28.22
N THR A 455 38.84 -2.52 -28.30
CA THR A 455 39.68 -3.60 -28.82
C THR A 455 39.56 -4.84 -27.94
N LEU A 456 39.81 -4.69 -26.64
CA LEU A 456 39.75 -5.75 -25.63
C LEU A 456 38.42 -6.52 -25.64
N LEU A 457 37.29 -5.80 -25.61
CA LEU A 457 35.97 -6.45 -25.63
C LEU A 457 35.70 -7.22 -26.94
N ASN A 458 36.14 -6.70 -28.08
CA ASN A 458 36.01 -7.41 -29.36
C ASN A 458 36.92 -8.64 -29.47
N GLU A 459 38.06 -8.61 -28.78
CA GLU A 459 39.05 -9.68 -28.73
C GLU A 459 38.55 -10.85 -27.88
N LEU A 460 38.14 -10.56 -26.63
CA LEU A 460 37.47 -11.52 -25.75
C LEU A 460 36.22 -12.12 -26.41
N ALA A 461 35.47 -11.31 -27.15
CA ALA A 461 34.28 -11.74 -27.86
C ALA A 461 34.54 -12.61 -29.09
N ARG A 462 35.79 -12.87 -29.50
CA ARG A 462 36.05 -13.81 -30.61
C ARG A 462 35.53 -15.20 -30.26
N ASP A 463 35.96 -15.70 -29.10
CA ASP A 463 35.84 -17.11 -28.69
C ASP A 463 34.94 -17.34 -27.47
N ALA A 464 34.34 -16.28 -26.90
CA ALA A 464 33.47 -16.34 -25.72
C ALA A 464 32.34 -15.29 -25.77
N MET A 465 31.30 -15.50 -24.96
CA MET A 465 30.37 -14.43 -24.57
C MET A 465 31.00 -13.58 -23.46
N VAL A 466 30.90 -12.25 -23.56
CA VAL A 466 31.49 -11.30 -22.61
C VAL A 466 30.39 -10.64 -21.79
N LEU A 467 30.39 -10.87 -20.48
CA LEU A 467 29.44 -10.26 -19.54
C LEU A 467 30.16 -9.22 -18.66
N ILE A 468 29.77 -7.95 -18.77
CA ILE A 468 30.42 -6.84 -18.07
C ILE A 468 29.55 -6.42 -16.88
N ASP A 469 30.02 -6.59 -15.64
CA ASP A 469 29.36 -5.97 -14.48
C ASP A 469 29.72 -4.47 -14.45
N ALA A 470 28.74 -3.58 -14.60
CA ALA A 470 28.97 -2.14 -14.76
C ALA A 470 28.21 -1.30 -13.72
N PRO A 471 28.73 -0.15 -13.27
CA PRO A 471 28.15 0.59 -12.14
C PRO A 471 26.73 1.12 -12.44
N PRO A 472 25.93 1.48 -11.41
CA PRO A 472 24.53 1.85 -11.63
C PRO A 472 24.35 3.13 -12.47
N LEU A 473 23.34 3.13 -13.34
CA LEU A 473 23.09 4.14 -14.39
C LEU A 473 22.64 5.52 -13.89
N ILE A 474 22.16 5.64 -12.64
CA ILE A 474 21.69 6.90 -12.07
C ILE A 474 22.82 7.75 -11.44
N PRO A 475 23.72 7.19 -10.60
CA PRO A 475 24.80 7.97 -10.00
C PRO A 475 25.96 8.28 -10.96
N VAL A 476 26.24 7.44 -11.96
CA VAL A 476 27.40 7.60 -12.87
C VAL A 476 27.06 7.22 -14.30
N THR A 477 27.85 7.71 -15.26
CA THR A 477 27.65 7.49 -16.70
C THR A 477 28.38 6.28 -17.27
N ASP A 478 29.28 5.65 -16.51
CA ASP A 478 30.23 4.66 -17.02
C ASP A 478 29.56 3.45 -17.71
N ALA A 479 28.49 2.92 -17.12
CA ALA A 479 27.72 1.82 -17.72
C ALA A 479 26.99 2.23 -19.01
N ALA A 480 26.54 3.48 -19.14
CA ALA A 480 25.97 3.99 -20.38
C ALA A 480 27.05 4.09 -21.47
N ILE A 481 28.25 4.58 -21.13
CA ILE A 481 29.40 4.65 -22.05
C ILE A 481 29.77 3.26 -22.59
N LEU A 482 29.72 2.22 -21.75
CA LEU A 482 29.89 0.83 -22.16
C LEU A 482 28.73 0.35 -23.05
N THR A 483 27.47 0.65 -22.68
CA THR A 483 26.26 0.25 -23.44
C THR A 483 26.26 0.82 -24.87
N ALA A 484 26.85 1.99 -25.09
CA ALA A 484 27.00 2.61 -26.41
C ALA A 484 28.08 1.94 -27.32
N ARG A 485 28.77 0.90 -26.83
CA ARG A 485 29.90 0.24 -27.52
C ARG A 485 29.86 -1.29 -27.47
N THR A 486 28.72 -1.83 -27.06
CA THR A 486 28.45 -3.25 -26.83
C THR A 486 27.09 -3.60 -27.43
N ASP A 487 26.71 -4.87 -27.48
CA ASP A 487 25.48 -5.29 -28.16
C ASP A 487 24.23 -4.85 -27.39
N GLY A 488 24.36 -4.58 -26.09
CA GLY A 488 23.40 -3.82 -25.30
C GLY A 488 23.50 -4.07 -23.80
N ALA A 489 22.56 -3.49 -23.05
CA ALA A 489 22.48 -3.63 -21.59
C ALA A 489 21.26 -4.43 -21.10
N LEU A 490 21.51 -5.26 -20.09
CA LEU A 490 20.51 -5.83 -19.19
C LEU A 490 20.43 -4.96 -17.93
N ILE A 491 19.23 -4.46 -17.61
CA ILE A 491 19.02 -3.60 -16.44
C ILE A 491 18.38 -4.40 -15.31
N VAL A 492 19.13 -4.63 -14.24
CA VAL A 492 18.64 -5.28 -13.03
C VAL A 492 17.90 -4.27 -12.15
N ALA A 493 16.64 -4.55 -11.84
CA ALA A 493 15.79 -3.76 -10.93
C ALA A 493 15.31 -4.65 -9.77
N SER A 494 15.42 -4.18 -8.53
CA SER A 494 14.94 -4.91 -7.35
C SER A 494 13.47 -4.58 -7.06
N VAL A 495 12.61 -5.60 -7.08
CA VAL A 495 11.18 -5.50 -6.74
C VAL A 495 11.01 -4.91 -5.33
N GLY A 496 10.06 -4.00 -5.17
CA GLY A 496 9.79 -3.33 -3.89
C GLY A 496 10.90 -2.36 -3.43
N LYS A 497 11.94 -2.12 -4.23
CA LYS A 497 13.02 -1.15 -3.94
C LYS A 497 13.19 -0.13 -5.08
N THR A 498 13.45 -0.60 -6.30
CA THR A 498 13.64 0.25 -7.47
C THR A 498 12.29 0.85 -7.89
N SER A 499 12.26 2.14 -8.24
CA SER A 499 11.05 2.83 -8.69
C SER A 499 10.94 2.90 -10.22
N ILE A 500 9.72 3.06 -10.71
CA ILE A 500 9.42 3.30 -12.12
C ILE A 500 10.18 4.55 -12.61
N ASP A 501 10.22 5.62 -11.81
CA ASP A 501 10.95 6.85 -12.16
C ASP A 501 12.48 6.65 -12.19
N ALA A 502 13.03 5.78 -11.33
CA ALA A 502 14.44 5.39 -11.37
C ALA A 502 14.75 4.57 -12.64
N LEU A 503 13.91 3.60 -13.00
CA LEU A 503 14.09 2.83 -14.22
C LEU A 503 13.97 3.72 -15.47
N ARG A 504 12.97 4.62 -15.52
CA ARG A 504 12.84 5.61 -16.62
C ARG A 504 14.08 6.47 -16.78
N LYS A 505 14.65 7.00 -15.68
CA LYS A 505 15.90 7.78 -15.70
C LYS A 505 17.10 6.94 -16.17
N SER A 506 17.12 5.65 -15.85
CA SER A 506 18.18 4.71 -16.25
C SER A 506 18.14 4.45 -17.76
N LEU A 507 16.95 4.18 -18.30
CA LEU A 507 16.69 4.00 -19.73
C LEU A 507 17.07 5.26 -20.52
N GLN A 508 16.62 6.44 -20.07
CA GLN A 508 17.00 7.72 -20.66
C GLN A 508 18.51 7.99 -20.63
N ASN A 509 19.27 7.41 -19.70
CA ASN A 509 20.72 7.56 -19.66
C ASN A 509 21.45 6.64 -20.67
N ILE A 510 20.87 5.49 -21.01
CA ILE A 510 21.33 4.64 -22.14
C ILE A 510 20.92 5.27 -23.49
N GLU A 511 19.70 5.78 -23.58
CA GLU A 511 19.16 6.43 -24.79
C GLU A 511 19.99 7.65 -25.24
N LYS A 512 20.38 8.53 -24.30
CA LYS A 512 21.23 9.71 -24.55
C LYS A 512 22.58 9.40 -25.20
N VAL A 513 23.08 8.18 -25.07
CA VAL A 513 24.35 7.73 -25.67
C VAL A 513 24.14 6.78 -26.85
N ASN A 514 22.89 6.59 -27.29
CA ASN A 514 22.47 5.69 -28.36
C ASN A 514 22.80 4.20 -28.09
N GLY A 515 22.78 3.78 -26.82
CA GLY A 515 22.95 2.37 -26.47
C GLY A 515 21.66 1.54 -26.62
N ARG A 516 21.78 0.23 -26.92
CA ARG A 516 20.64 -0.71 -26.96
C ARG A 516 20.35 -1.19 -25.53
N THR A 517 19.09 -1.10 -25.10
CA THR A 517 18.62 -1.87 -23.93
C THR A 517 18.10 -3.21 -24.45
N LEU A 518 18.65 -4.33 -23.96
CA LEU A 518 18.19 -5.67 -24.32
C LEU A 518 16.92 -6.03 -23.55
N GLY A 519 16.85 -5.65 -22.28
CA GLY A 519 15.64 -5.76 -21.47
C GLY A 519 15.91 -5.57 -19.98
N VAL A 520 14.89 -5.86 -19.17
CA VAL A 520 14.91 -5.67 -17.71
C VAL A 520 14.92 -7.03 -16.99
N ILE A 521 15.67 -7.16 -15.91
CA ILE A 521 15.66 -8.33 -15.03
C ILE A 521 15.07 -7.91 -13.69
N LEU A 522 13.97 -8.55 -13.28
CA LEU A 522 13.35 -8.29 -11.98
C LEU A 522 13.96 -9.18 -10.91
N ASN A 523 14.81 -8.61 -10.07
CA ASN A 523 15.46 -9.28 -8.95
C ASN A 523 14.62 -9.16 -7.67
N ARG A 524 14.81 -10.10 -6.74
CA ARG A 524 14.19 -10.16 -5.41
C ARG A 524 12.66 -10.29 -5.45
N VAL A 525 12.13 -11.10 -6.38
CA VAL A 525 10.69 -11.40 -6.44
C VAL A 525 10.24 -12.20 -5.20
N PRO A 526 9.21 -11.75 -4.45
CA PRO A 526 8.71 -12.51 -3.30
C PRO A 526 8.07 -13.84 -3.72
N ARG A 527 8.59 -14.96 -3.21
CA ARG A 527 8.11 -16.32 -3.56
C ARG A 527 6.70 -16.65 -3.02
N LYS A 528 6.24 -15.96 -1.97
CA LYS A 528 4.96 -16.21 -1.29
C LYS A 528 4.15 -14.91 -1.15
N GLY A 529 2.95 -14.88 -1.74
CA GLY A 529 1.95 -13.83 -1.53
C GLY A 529 0.93 -13.76 -2.66
N SER A 530 -0.06 -12.87 -2.56
CA SER A 530 -1.05 -12.65 -3.64
C SER A 530 -0.48 -11.87 -4.85
N ALA A 531 0.84 -11.90 -5.03
CA ALA A 531 1.56 -11.40 -6.21
C ALA A 531 1.77 -12.52 -7.23
N ASN A 532 1.89 -13.78 -6.78
CA ASN A 532 2.22 -14.94 -7.63
C ASN A 532 1.31 -15.07 -8.86
N GLY A 533 0.02 -14.68 -8.77
CA GLY A 533 -0.94 -14.69 -9.88
C GLY A 533 -0.71 -13.67 -11.00
N TYR A 534 0.39 -12.90 -11.00
CA TYR A 534 0.77 -11.97 -12.06
C TYR A 534 2.28 -11.91 -12.33
N TYR A 535 3.03 -12.90 -11.84
CA TYR A 535 4.51 -12.89 -11.81
C TYR A 535 5.19 -13.99 -12.63
N GLY A 536 4.44 -14.86 -13.30
CA GLY A 536 4.99 -15.82 -14.24
C GLY A 536 3.90 -16.61 -14.93
N TYR A 537 4.06 -16.83 -16.23
CA TYR A 537 3.26 -17.79 -17.00
C TYR A 537 3.82 -19.20 -16.72
N GLN A 538 3.79 -19.62 -15.45
CA GLN A 538 4.42 -20.86 -15.00
C GLN A 538 3.70 -22.07 -15.59
N TYR A 539 4.28 -22.62 -16.65
CA TYR A 539 4.01 -23.99 -17.08
C TYR A 539 4.47 -24.91 -15.93
N LYS A 540 3.52 -25.44 -15.14
CA LYS A 540 3.85 -26.22 -13.94
C LYS A 540 4.59 -27.50 -14.32
N GLY A 541 5.88 -27.57 -13.98
CA GLY A 541 6.72 -28.76 -14.09
C GLY A 541 6.37 -29.86 -13.08
N ASP A 542 5.09 -30.10 -12.80
CA ASP A 542 4.62 -31.11 -11.83
C ASP A 542 4.98 -32.55 -12.25
N TYR A 543 5.41 -32.74 -13.51
CA TYR A 543 5.63 -34.05 -14.15
C TYR A 543 6.80 -34.88 -13.61
N TYR A 544 7.67 -34.32 -12.76
CA TYR A 544 8.83 -35.02 -12.18
C TYR A 544 8.79 -35.17 -10.66
N SER A 545 7.69 -34.74 -9.99
CA SER A 545 7.62 -34.76 -8.52
C SER A 545 7.07 -36.07 -7.93
N SER A 546 6.47 -36.95 -8.72
CA SER A 546 5.81 -38.18 -8.25
C SER A 546 6.63 -39.44 -8.56
N ASN A 547 7.73 -39.66 -7.82
CA ASN A 547 8.37 -40.97 -7.59
C ASN A 547 9.55 -40.84 -6.60
N ALA A 548 9.29 -40.36 -5.38
CA ALA A 548 10.32 -40.17 -4.35
C ALA A 548 9.88 -40.52 -2.91
N THR A 549 8.86 -41.37 -2.76
CA THR A 549 8.46 -41.98 -1.48
C THR A 549 8.27 -43.48 -1.69
N GLY A 550 9.35 -44.24 -1.55
CA GLY A 550 9.27 -45.69 -1.45
C GLY A 550 8.75 -46.08 -0.07
N GLU A 551 7.58 -46.71 -0.02
CA GLU A 551 6.95 -47.21 1.20
C GLU A 551 6.58 -48.68 0.98
N ASP A 552 6.97 -49.55 1.92
CA ASP A 552 6.97 -51.00 1.74
C ASP A 552 5.56 -51.56 1.46
N ARG A 553 5.38 -52.14 0.25
CA ARG A 553 4.23 -52.98 -0.08
C ARG A 553 4.68 -54.18 -0.92
N ALA A 554 4.41 -55.36 -0.39
CA ALA A 554 4.74 -56.64 -1.03
C ALA A 554 4.09 -56.77 -2.41
N PRO A 555 4.73 -57.47 -3.38
CA PRO A 555 4.23 -57.57 -4.74
C PRO A 555 2.89 -58.30 -4.79
N HIS A 556 1.87 -57.64 -5.35
CA HIS A 556 0.56 -58.24 -5.57
C HIS A 556 0.66 -59.27 -6.69
N VAL A 557 0.33 -60.54 -6.40
CA VAL A 557 0.27 -61.60 -7.42
C VAL A 557 -0.86 -61.28 -8.41
N ILE A 558 -0.54 -61.25 -9.69
CA ILE A 558 -1.50 -61.06 -10.79
C ILE A 558 -1.98 -62.46 -11.25
N PRO A 559 -3.30 -62.72 -11.32
CA PRO A 559 -3.81 -63.95 -11.89
C PRO A 559 -3.46 -64.10 -13.38
N GLU A 560 -3.12 -65.32 -13.77
CA GLU A 560 -2.87 -65.75 -15.15
C GLU A 560 -4.12 -65.57 -16.04
N TYR A 561 -3.94 -65.01 -17.24
CA TYR A 561 -4.98 -64.99 -18.27
C TYR A 561 -4.42 -65.59 -19.56
N ALA A 562 -4.95 -66.74 -19.95
CA ALA A 562 -4.42 -67.56 -21.04
C ALA A 562 -5.01 -67.18 -22.42
N ASP A 563 -4.26 -67.60 -23.45
CA ASP A 563 -4.65 -67.86 -24.85
C ASP A 563 -5.38 -66.80 -25.70
N ALA A 564 -4.63 -66.28 -26.69
CA ALA A 564 -5.18 -65.93 -28.02
C ALA A 564 -4.14 -66.03 -29.18
N VAL A 565 -3.64 -67.25 -29.43
CA VAL A 565 -3.42 -67.82 -30.78
C VAL A 565 -2.61 -67.02 -31.85
N ARG A 566 -1.40 -67.53 -32.18
CA ARG A 566 -0.64 -67.44 -33.47
C ARG A 566 -0.13 -66.03 -33.92
N SER A 567 0.91 -65.89 -34.76
CA SER A 567 2.10 -66.68 -35.20
C SER A 567 2.85 -65.82 -36.28
N LYS A 568 4.12 -65.98 -36.71
CA LYS A 568 5.17 -67.03 -36.68
C LYS A 568 6.56 -66.36 -36.61
N SER A 569 7.56 -66.98 -35.97
CA SER A 569 8.95 -66.93 -36.47
C SER A 569 9.84 -68.07 -35.93
N ARG A 570 10.94 -68.33 -36.65
CA ARG A 570 11.92 -69.42 -36.55
C ARG A 570 12.52 -69.57 -35.13
N ARG A 571 12.46 -70.76 -34.52
CA ARG A 571 13.49 -71.85 -34.53
C ARG A 571 14.87 -71.45 -34.00
N GLY A 572 15.22 -71.96 -32.81
CA GLY A 572 16.56 -72.03 -32.21
C GLY A 572 16.50 -73.00 -31.01
N ALA A 573 17.57 -73.77 -30.74
CA ALA A 573 17.56 -74.85 -29.75
C ALA A 573 18.37 -74.49 -28.46
N PRO A 574 18.21 -75.23 -27.33
CA PRO A 574 18.63 -74.76 -25.99
C PRO A 574 19.75 -75.61 -25.33
N LEU A 575 19.93 -75.41 -24.01
CA LEU A 575 20.86 -76.08 -23.06
C LEU A 575 22.28 -75.46 -23.03
N GLU A 576 23.07 -75.49 -21.94
CA GLU A 576 23.09 -76.36 -20.74
C GLU A 576 23.44 -75.61 -19.40
N ARG A 577 23.02 -76.19 -18.25
CA ARG A 577 23.70 -76.34 -16.91
C ARG A 577 24.35 -75.10 -16.20
N ARG A 578 24.44 -75.03 -14.85
CA ARG A 578 23.97 -75.86 -13.71
C ARG A 578 23.97 -75.02 -12.41
N GLN A 579 23.22 -75.44 -11.38
CA GLN A 579 23.48 -75.09 -9.96
C GLN A 579 24.71 -75.90 -9.45
N GLY A 580 25.49 -75.39 -8.51
CA GLY A 580 25.23 -75.50 -7.06
C GLY A 580 26.55 -75.93 -6.36
N ASP A 581 26.73 -75.95 -5.04
CA ASP A 581 25.88 -75.63 -3.87
C ASP A 581 26.80 -75.29 -2.66
N ASP A 582 26.21 -75.07 -1.47
CA ASP A 582 26.83 -75.18 -0.12
C ASP A 582 27.90 -74.12 0.34
N GLU A 583 28.11 -73.86 1.65
CA GLU A 583 27.49 -74.43 2.86
C GLU A 583 27.29 -73.41 4.02
N SER A 584 26.56 -73.89 5.04
CA SER A 584 26.17 -73.31 6.34
C SER A 584 27.29 -72.75 7.23
N THR A 585 26.98 -71.73 8.05
CA THR A 585 27.17 -71.77 9.52
C THR A 585 26.45 -70.61 10.23
N ALA A 586 26.00 -70.80 11.49
CA ALA A 586 25.31 -69.76 12.27
C ALA A 586 25.31 -69.98 13.80
N ARG A 587 25.25 -68.87 14.58
CA ARG A 587 24.99 -68.78 16.05
C ARG A 587 26.12 -69.30 16.97
N PRO A 588 26.14 -69.00 18.29
CA PRO A 588 25.27 -68.13 19.14
C PRO A 588 25.85 -66.70 19.31
N ALA A 589 25.59 -65.82 20.30
CA ALA A 589 24.85 -65.87 21.59
C ALA A 589 24.32 -64.46 22.04
N GLY A 590 23.83 -64.37 23.28
CA GLY A 590 23.63 -63.15 24.11
C GLY A 590 23.87 -63.51 25.60
N PRO A 591 23.32 -62.80 26.62
CA PRO A 591 22.46 -61.61 26.61
C PRO A 591 22.91 -60.50 27.62
N ALA A 592 21.99 -59.60 28.01
CA ALA A 592 22.18 -58.40 28.85
C ALA A 592 22.23 -58.62 30.38
N VAL A 593 22.49 -57.54 31.16
CA VAL A 593 21.75 -57.05 32.37
C VAL A 593 22.41 -55.76 32.93
N SER A 594 21.92 -55.18 34.04
CA SER A 594 21.89 -53.74 34.40
C SER A 594 22.78 -53.25 35.57
N GLU A 595 22.73 -51.92 35.78
CA GLU A 595 22.65 -51.19 37.08
C GLU A 595 23.89 -50.66 37.84
N SER A 596 23.61 -49.56 38.56
CA SER A 596 24.45 -48.80 39.52
C SER A 596 25.67 -48.03 38.93
N ASP A 597 26.17 -46.92 39.51
CA ASP A 597 25.77 -46.21 40.75
C ASP A 597 26.01 -44.68 40.67
N SER A 598 25.55 -43.94 41.69
CA SER A 598 25.87 -42.51 42.00
C SER A 598 26.82 -42.44 43.23
N PRO A 599 27.08 -41.33 43.99
CA PRO A 599 26.58 -39.94 43.93
C PRO A 599 27.61 -38.80 44.31
N ARG A 600 27.10 -37.57 44.55
CA ARG A 600 27.70 -36.42 45.31
C ARG A 600 28.91 -35.70 44.67
N ALA A 601 29.25 -34.43 44.97
CA ALA A 601 28.66 -33.29 45.71
C ALA A 601 29.26 -31.98 45.10
N ALA A 602 28.61 -30.83 44.90
CA ALA A 602 27.84 -29.89 45.74
C ALA A 602 28.67 -28.75 46.41
N ARG A 603 28.19 -27.48 46.27
CA ARG A 603 28.69 -26.19 46.84
C ARG A 603 29.99 -25.60 46.23
N SER A 604 30.26 -24.28 46.29
CA SER A 604 29.58 -23.11 46.91
C SER A 604 29.65 -21.82 46.05
N GLU A 605 28.98 -20.75 46.49
CA GLU A 605 29.06 -19.39 45.92
C GLU A 605 30.43 -18.70 46.13
N LEU A 606 30.73 -17.63 45.36
CA LEU A 606 31.07 -16.28 45.89
C LEU A 606 31.20 -15.19 44.79
N THR A 607 31.31 -13.95 45.26
CA THR A 607 31.34 -12.62 44.63
C THR A 607 32.54 -12.36 43.66
N GLU A 608 32.73 -11.23 42.94
CA GLU A 608 32.22 -9.85 43.10
C GLU A 608 32.36 -8.94 41.83
N HIS A 609 31.88 -7.69 41.96
CA HIS A 609 32.16 -6.44 41.22
C HIS A 609 33.10 -6.41 39.98
N ASN A 610 32.69 -5.63 38.96
CA ASN A 610 33.41 -4.39 38.61
C ASN A 610 32.53 -3.34 37.88
N THR A 611 32.86 -2.04 37.99
CA THR A 611 32.18 -0.91 37.31
C THR A 611 33.10 0.30 37.12
N ALA A 612 33.17 0.81 35.87
CA ALA A 612 33.73 2.11 35.48
C ALA A 612 35.25 2.29 35.75
N PRO A 613 35.92 3.42 35.38
CA PRO A 613 35.40 4.67 34.78
C PRO A 613 34.76 4.51 33.39
#